data_AF-A0A9J6CK76-F1
#
_entry.id   AF-A0A9J6CK76-F1
#
_cell.length_a   1.000
_cell.length_b   1.000
_cell.length_c   1.000
_cell.angle_alpha   90.00
_cell.angle_beta   90.00
_cell.angle_gamma   90.00
#
_symmetry.space_group_name_H-M   'P 1'
#
loop_
_entity.id
_entity.type
_entity.pdbx_description
1 polymer ?
#
loop_
_entity_poly.entity_id
_entity_poly.type
_entity_poly.pdbx_seq_one_letter_code
_entity_poly.pdbx_strand_id
1 'polypeptide(L)'
;MSVFDTLNYNNYAFRVYITWGGLLLIKLLFMAFLTSFQRIRKGAVENPEDVGVRSNMEIKKDEDVERVRRAHLNDLENIPAFLFAALMYIMADPHPIAAAWLIRIAVLARIGHTIVYAIYPIRQPARGICFFITLGITVFMIIWSMVIFFEI
;
A
#
# COMPACT_ATOMS: atom_id res chain seq x y z
N MET A 1 -11.91 11.15 24.95
CA MET A 1 -11.09 12.10 24.17
C MET A 1 -11.97 12.63 23.05
N SER A 2 -11.97 13.92 22.69
CA SER A 2 -12.80 14.37 21.56
C SER A 2 -12.16 13.95 20.22
N VAL A 3 -12.95 13.86 19.15
CA VAL A 3 -12.42 13.53 17.81
C VAL A 3 -11.31 14.50 17.38
N PHE A 4 -11.43 15.78 17.74
CA PHE A 4 -10.42 16.80 17.43
C PHE A 4 -9.12 16.61 18.20
N ASP A 5 -9.17 16.03 19.40
CA ASP A 5 -7.98 15.71 20.18
C ASP A 5 -7.25 14.49 19.60
N THR A 6 -8.01 13.52 19.07
CA THR A 6 -7.46 12.35 18.40
C THR A 6 -6.80 12.70 17.07
N LEU A 7 -7.41 13.59 16.29
CA LEU A 7 -6.90 14.07 14.99
C LEU A 7 -5.96 15.28 15.15
N ASN A 8 -5.24 15.34 16.27
CA ASN A 8 -4.28 16.40 16.57
C ASN A 8 -2.84 15.88 16.39
N TYR A 9 -1.94 16.75 15.95
CA TYR A 9 -0.50 16.49 15.95
C TYR A 9 0.03 16.07 17.33
N ASN A 10 -0.59 16.50 18.42
CA ASN A 10 -0.18 16.09 19.77
C ASN A 10 -0.41 14.59 20.04
N ASN A 11 -1.32 13.95 19.30
CA ASN A 11 -1.57 12.52 19.43
C ASN A 11 -0.46 11.71 18.73
N TYR A 12 0.23 10.88 19.51
CA TYR A 12 1.33 10.07 19.00
C TYR A 12 0.90 9.07 17.92
N ALA A 13 -0.27 8.41 18.08
CA ALA A 13 -0.78 7.46 17.10
C ALA A 13 -1.15 8.15 15.78
N PHE A 14 -1.76 9.34 15.86
CA PHE A 14 -2.09 10.14 14.67
C PHE A 14 -0.84 10.61 13.90
N ARG A 15 0.21 11.05 14.61
CA ARG A 15 1.51 11.36 13.97
C ARG A 15 2.09 10.16 13.23
N VAL A 16 2.02 8.97 13.82
CA VAL A 16 2.52 7.75 13.18
C VAL A 16 1.69 7.44 11.93
N TYR A 17 0.37 7.60 11.98
CA TYR A 17 -0.50 7.41 10.83
C TYR A 17 -0.18 8.36 9.68
N ILE A 18 -0.06 9.67 9.93
CA ILE A 18 0.24 10.64 8.87
C ILE A 18 1.62 10.38 8.26
N THR A 19 2.63 10.10 9.08
CA THR A 19 4.00 9.89 8.60
C THR A 19 4.14 8.59 7.79
N TRP A 20 3.67 7.47 8.33
CA TRP A 20 3.81 6.17 7.68
C TRP A 20 2.78 5.93 6.58
N GLY A 21 1.54 6.41 6.77
CA GLY A 21 0.52 6.42 5.74
C GLY A 21 0.90 7.31 4.57
N GLY A 22 1.46 8.49 4.83
CA GLY A 22 2.02 9.38 3.81
C GLY A 22 3.15 8.72 3.02
N LEU A 23 4.09 8.04 3.69
CA LEU A 23 5.16 7.28 3.02
C LEU A 23 4.60 6.19 2.10
N LEU A 24 3.57 5.49 2.54
CA LEU A 24 2.92 4.42 1.79
C LEU A 24 2.14 4.96 0.58
N LEU A 25 1.51 6.14 0.70
CA LEU A 25 0.90 6.87 -0.42
C LEU A 25 1.94 7.36 -1.43
N ILE A 26 3.07 7.91 -0.97
CA ILE A 26 4.18 8.29 -1.84
C ILE A 26 4.64 7.09 -2.65
N LYS A 27 4.83 5.95 -1.99
CA LYS A 27 5.20 4.68 -2.66
C LYS A 27 4.15 4.23 -3.68
N LEU A 28 2.86 4.37 -3.40
CA LEU A 28 1.78 4.07 -4.36
C LEU A 28 1.93 4.93 -5.63
N LEU A 29 2.16 6.23 -5.48
CA LEU A 29 2.38 7.13 -6.62
C LEU A 29 3.65 6.76 -7.41
N PHE A 30 4.74 6.39 -6.72
CA PHE A 30 5.97 5.92 -7.37
C PHE A 30 5.77 4.63 -8.20
N MET A 31 4.80 3.77 -7.86
CA MET A 31 4.50 2.57 -8.66
C MET A 31 3.96 2.90 -10.06
N ALA A 32 3.23 4.02 -10.20
CA ALA A 32 2.80 4.51 -11.52
C ALA A 32 4.01 4.85 -12.39
N PHE A 33 4.97 5.60 -11.84
CA PHE A 33 6.21 5.96 -12.54
C PHE A 33 7.06 4.73 -12.89
N LEU A 34 7.17 3.75 -11.99
CA LEU A 34 7.90 2.49 -12.26
C LEU A 34 7.27 1.71 -13.41
N THR A 35 5.94 1.68 -13.50
CA THR A 35 5.22 1.01 -14.60
C THR A 35 5.56 1.68 -15.94
N SER A 36 5.47 3.01 -16.00
CA SER A 36 5.80 3.79 -17.20
C SER A 36 7.28 3.62 -17.60
N PHE A 37 8.19 3.65 -16.62
CA PHE A 37 9.62 3.41 -16.88
C PHE A 37 9.88 2.03 -17.47
N GLN A 38 9.23 0.98 -16.93
CA GLN A 38 9.38 -0.38 -17.42
C GLN A 38 8.84 -0.53 -18.85
N ARG A 39 7.72 0.12 -19.19
CA ARG A 39 7.17 0.16 -20.56
C ARG A 39 8.16 0.76 -21.54
N ILE A 40 8.73 1.91 -21.19
CA ILE A 40 9.73 2.60 -22.02
C ILE A 40 10.99 1.75 -22.18
N ARG A 41 11.47 1.12 -21.10
CA ARG A 41 12.68 0.29 -21.11
C ARG A 41 12.52 -0.98 -21.95
N LYS A 42 11.32 -1.58 -21.95
CA LYS A 42 11.02 -2.81 -22.69
C LYS A 42 10.45 -2.56 -24.10
N GLY A 43 10.14 -1.30 -24.41
CA GLY A 43 9.47 -0.92 -25.65
C GLY A 43 8.10 -1.58 -25.79
N ALA A 44 7.41 -1.79 -24.66
CA ALA A 44 6.15 -2.51 -24.59
C ALA A 44 5.03 -1.54 -24.22
N VAL A 45 4.27 -1.12 -25.24
CA VAL A 45 3.11 -0.23 -25.09
C VAL A 45 1.82 -1.02 -25.23
N GLU A 46 0.75 -0.52 -24.62
CA GLU A 46 -0.59 -1.10 -24.76
C GLU A 46 -1.40 -0.39 -25.82
N ASN A 47 -1.14 0.91 -26.03
CA ASN A 47 -1.95 1.73 -26.90
C ASN A 47 -1.26 1.99 -28.26
N PRO A 48 -2.03 2.03 -29.36
CA PRO A 48 -1.48 2.24 -30.70
C PRO A 48 -0.90 3.64 -30.91
N GLU A 49 -1.36 4.67 -30.21
CA GLU A 49 -0.84 6.04 -30.33
C GLU A 49 0.59 6.20 -29.78
N ASP A 50 1.01 5.32 -28.87
CA ASP A 50 2.37 5.36 -28.31
C ASP A 50 3.40 4.68 -29.23
N VAL A 51 2.93 3.97 -30.26
CA VAL A 51 3.78 3.31 -31.26
C VAL A 51 4.43 4.38 -32.15
N GLY A 52 5.75 4.34 -32.27
CA GLY A 52 6.51 5.30 -33.07
C GLY A 52 6.94 6.58 -32.34
N VAL A 53 6.48 6.81 -31.09
CA VAL A 53 7.05 7.87 -30.22
C VAL A 53 8.53 7.61 -29.96
N ARG A 54 8.92 6.33 -29.91
CA ARG A 54 10.32 5.88 -30.02
C ARG A 54 10.40 4.73 -31.02
N SER A 55 11.54 4.61 -31.69
CA SER A 55 11.79 3.61 -32.74
C SER A 55 11.57 2.16 -32.31
N ASN A 56 11.63 1.87 -31.00
CA ASN A 56 11.61 0.52 -30.45
C ASN A 56 10.32 0.20 -29.66
N MET A 57 9.26 0.98 -29.83
CA MET A 57 7.98 0.80 -29.13
C MET A 57 7.03 -0.03 -29.98
N GLU A 58 6.57 -1.16 -29.46
CA GLU A 58 5.64 -2.05 -30.12
C GLU A 58 4.47 -2.38 -29.18
N ILE A 59 3.30 -2.65 -29.77
CA ILE A 59 2.16 -3.17 -29.02
C ILE A 59 2.45 -4.61 -28.65
N LYS A 60 2.96 -4.82 -27.44
CA LYS A 60 3.28 -6.16 -26.92
C LYS A 60 3.08 -6.23 -25.42
N LYS A 61 2.69 -7.41 -24.96
CA LYS A 61 2.64 -7.73 -23.52
C LYS A 61 4.00 -8.22 -23.06
N ASP A 62 4.66 -7.43 -22.22
CA ASP A 62 5.91 -7.82 -21.56
C ASP A 62 5.61 -8.30 -20.13
N GLU A 63 6.18 -9.45 -19.74
CA GLU A 63 5.88 -10.06 -18.44
C GLU A 63 6.35 -9.19 -17.27
N ASP A 64 7.45 -8.44 -17.42
CA ASP A 64 7.96 -7.58 -16.35
C ASP A 64 7.09 -6.34 -16.19
N VAL A 65 6.59 -5.76 -17.28
CA VAL A 65 5.61 -4.65 -17.23
C VAL A 65 4.33 -5.11 -16.54
N GLU A 66 3.80 -6.26 -16.93
CA GLU A 66 2.61 -6.87 -16.32
C GLU A 66 2.81 -7.17 -14.82
N ARG A 67 4.01 -7.58 -14.44
CA ARG A 67 4.36 -7.85 -13.03
C ARG A 67 4.31 -6.57 -12.20
N VAL A 68 4.88 -5.47 -12.67
CA VAL A 68 4.80 -4.16 -12.00
C VAL A 68 3.35 -3.66 -11.97
N ARG A 69 2.58 -3.84 -13.05
CA ARG A 69 1.15 -3.47 -13.08
C ARG A 69 0.34 -4.23 -12.03
N ARG A 70 0.52 -5.55 -11.92
CA ARG A 70 -0.14 -6.36 -10.87
C ARG A 70 0.29 -5.92 -9.47
N ALA A 71 1.54 -5.52 -9.28
CA ALA A 71 2.03 -5.01 -7.99
C ALA A 71 1.30 -3.72 -7.61
N HIS A 72 1.16 -2.82 -8.58
CA HIS A 72 0.47 -1.56 -8.42
C HIS A 72 -1.04 -1.76 -8.19
N LEU A 73 -1.69 -2.67 -8.92
CA LEU A 73 -3.11 -3.02 -8.68
C LEU A 73 -3.33 -3.54 -7.26
N ASN A 74 -2.45 -4.44 -6.79
CA ASN A 74 -2.55 -4.93 -5.41
C ASN A 74 -2.34 -3.80 -4.39
N ASP A 75 -1.50 -2.81 -4.69
CA ASP A 75 -1.38 -1.60 -3.86
C ASP A 75 -2.66 -0.78 -3.86
N LEU A 76 -3.29 -0.57 -5.01
CA LEU A 76 -4.57 0.15 -5.13
C LEU A 76 -5.71 -0.54 -4.39
N GLU A 77 -5.73 -1.87 -4.32
CA GLU A 77 -6.76 -2.63 -3.60
C GLU A 77 -6.57 -2.60 -2.08
N ASN A 78 -5.32 -2.61 -1.59
CA ASN A 78 -5.04 -2.81 -0.17
C ASN A 78 -4.70 -1.51 0.59
N ILE A 79 -4.00 -0.58 -0.04
CA ILE A 79 -3.53 0.65 0.61
C ILE A 79 -4.70 1.53 1.07
N PRO A 80 -5.71 1.84 0.23
CA PRO A 80 -6.85 2.66 0.67
C PRO A 80 -7.61 2.00 1.83
N ALA A 81 -7.89 0.70 1.71
CA ALA A 81 -8.57 -0.05 2.76
C ALA A 81 -7.81 -0.01 4.10
N PHE A 82 -6.50 -0.21 4.06
CA PHE A 82 -5.63 -0.09 5.24
C PHE A 82 -5.63 1.33 5.83
N LEU A 83 -5.54 2.37 5.00
CA LEU A 83 -5.52 3.76 5.48
C LEU A 83 -6.83 4.17 6.14
N PHE A 84 -7.97 3.70 5.62
CA PHE A 84 -9.26 3.91 6.26
C PHE A 84 -9.39 3.10 7.55
N ALA A 85 -8.99 1.83 7.55
CA ALA A 85 -9.00 0.98 8.75
C ALA A 85 -8.12 1.56 9.87
N ALA A 86 -6.92 2.03 9.55
CA ALA A 86 -6.03 2.66 10.52
C ALA A 86 -6.57 3.98 11.07
N LEU A 87 -7.27 4.76 10.24
CA LEU A 87 -7.97 5.97 10.70
C LEU A 87 -9.09 5.62 11.68
N MET A 88 -9.94 4.66 11.34
CA MET A 88 -11.01 4.16 12.23
C MET A 88 -10.41 3.69 13.57
N TYR A 89 -9.31 2.93 13.49
CA TYR A 89 -8.64 2.41 14.67
C TYR A 89 -8.11 3.52 15.58
N ILE A 90 -7.54 4.59 15.03
CA ILE A 90 -7.07 5.74 15.81
C ILE A 90 -8.23 6.50 16.44
N MET A 91 -9.34 6.66 15.72
CA MET A 91 -10.56 7.30 16.24
C MET A 91 -11.18 6.53 17.41
N ALA A 92 -10.93 5.22 17.51
CA ALA A 92 -11.32 4.39 18.64
C ALA A 92 -10.42 4.55 19.90
N ASP A 93 -9.53 5.56 19.91
CA ASP A 93 -8.60 5.89 21.00
C ASP A 93 -7.82 4.66 21.55
N PRO A 94 -7.08 3.95 20.68
CA PRO A 94 -6.39 2.73 21.06
C PRO A 94 -5.10 3.06 21.82
N HIS A 95 -4.50 2.05 22.44
CA HIS A 95 -3.20 2.22 23.08
C HIS A 95 -2.15 2.74 22.06
N PRO A 96 -1.52 3.91 22.26
CA PRO A 96 -0.74 4.59 21.23
C PRO A 96 0.46 3.78 20.71
N ILE A 97 1.10 3.00 21.57
CA ILE A 97 2.24 2.15 21.19
C ILE A 97 1.78 0.98 20.31
N ALA A 98 0.60 0.41 20.59
CA ALA A 98 0.07 -0.70 19.82
C ALA A 98 -0.31 -0.23 18.41
N ALA A 99 -1.02 0.90 18.31
CA ALA A 99 -1.34 1.54 17.05
C ALA A 99 -0.07 1.83 16.22
N ALA A 100 0.96 2.39 16.85
CA ALA A 100 2.20 2.70 16.16
C ALA A 100 2.88 1.47 15.56
N TRP A 101 2.94 0.36 16.30
CA TRP A 101 3.54 -0.88 15.80
C TRP A 101 2.72 -1.53 14.70
N LEU A 102 1.40 -1.61 14.85
CA LEU A 102 0.52 -2.17 13.81
C LEU A 102 0.67 -1.41 12.49
N ILE A 103 0.67 -0.07 12.54
CA ILE A 103 0.82 0.76 11.34
C ILE A 103 2.20 0.55 10.71
N ARG A 104 3.27 0.54 11.50
CA ARG A 104 4.65 0.32 11.02
C ARG A 104 4.81 -1.03 10.36
N ILE A 105 4.33 -2.10 11.00
CA ILE A 105 4.44 -3.46 10.48
C ILE A 105 3.67 -3.60 9.17
N ALA A 106 2.43 -3.09 9.11
CA ALA A 106 1.64 -3.11 7.89
C ALA A 106 2.34 -2.37 6.74
N VAL A 107 2.88 -1.18 6.99
CA VAL A 107 3.57 -0.39 5.96
C VAL A 107 4.85 -1.08 5.49
N LEU A 108 5.67 -1.60 6.41
CA LEU A 108 6.87 -2.37 6.07
C LEU A 108 6.54 -3.64 5.29
N ALA A 109 5.47 -4.34 5.66
CA ALA A 109 5.00 -5.52 4.92
C ALA A 109 4.57 -5.15 3.49
N ARG A 110 3.93 -4.00 3.27
CA ARG A 110 3.56 -3.51 1.92
C ARG A 110 4.76 -3.08 1.08
N ILE A 111 5.77 -2.46 1.70
CA ILE A 111 7.02 -2.13 1.01
C ILE A 111 7.74 -3.43 0.62
N GLY A 112 7.85 -4.37 1.56
CA GLY A 112 8.42 -5.70 1.33
C GLY A 112 7.70 -6.46 0.23
N HIS A 113 6.35 -6.44 0.22
CA HIS A 113 5.55 -7.06 -0.84
C HIS A 113 5.94 -6.55 -2.23
N THR A 114 6.09 -5.22 -2.39
CA THR A 114 6.49 -4.62 -3.66
C THR A 114 7.91 -4.97 -4.06
N ILE A 115 8.86 -5.00 -3.11
CA ILE A 115 10.23 -5.41 -3.38
C ILE A 115 10.27 -6.86 -3.90
N VAL A 116 9.62 -7.77 -3.17
CA VAL A 116 9.58 -9.21 -3.48
C VAL A 116 8.78 -9.53 -4.75
N TYR A 117 7.86 -8.64 -5.14
CA TYR A 117 7.02 -8.86 -6.30
C TYR A 117 7.51 -8.18 -7.57
N ALA A 118 7.97 -6.93 -7.48
CA ALA A 118 8.34 -6.12 -8.65
C ALA A 118 9.84 -6.01 -8.89
N ILE A 119 10.67 -5.96 -7.82
CA ILE A 119 12.11 -5.70 -7.94
C ILE A 119 12.92 -7.00 -7.97
N TYR A 120 12.70 -7.86 -6.97
CA TYR A 120 13.36 -9.15 -6.84
C TYR A 120 12.31 -10.25 -6.75
N PRO A 121 11.95 -10.91 -7.87
CA PRO A 121 10.96 -11.96 -7.88
C PRO A 121 11.44 -13.18 -7.07
N ILE A 122 11.04 -13.25 -5.80
CA ILE A 122 11.32 -14.42 -4.96
C ILE A 122 10.20 -15.44 -5.15
N ARG A 123 10.56 -16.73 -5.16
CA ARG A 123 9.59 -17.82 -5.16
C ARG A 123 8.62 -17.66 -3.99
N GLN A 124 7.37 -18.08 -4.17
CA GLN A 124 6.44 -18.21 -3.04
C GLN A 124 7.13 -19.01 -1.92
N PRO A 125 6.99 -18.64 -0.63
CA PRO A 125 5.82 -18.02 -0.01
C PRO A 125 5.94 -16.53 0.38
N ALA A 126 7.07 -15.88 0.12
CA ALA A 126 7.37 -14.55 0.66
C ALA A 126 6.29 -13.47 0.38
N ARG A 127 5.75 -13.46 -0.85
CA ARG A 127 4.66 -12.54 -1.26
C ARG A 127 3.38 -12.76 -0.44
N GLY A 128 3.00 -14.02 -0.25
CA GLY A 128 1.79 -14.39 0.49
C GLY A 128 1.90 -13.95 1.95
N ILE A 129 3.06 -14.15 2.57
CA ILE A 129 3.31 -13.74 3.96
C ILE A 129 3.13 -12.22 4.11
N CYS A 130 3.75 -11.41 3.26
CA CYS A 130 3.60 -9.95 3.32
C CYS A 130 2.15 -9.50 3.11
N PHE A 131 1.42 -10.16 2.21
CA PHE A 131 0.01 -9.89 1.96
C PHE A 131 -0.85 -10.22 3.20
N PHE A 132 -0.73 -11.42 3.77
CA PHE A 132 -1.51 -11.86 4.91
C PHE A 132 -1.21 -11.07 6.19
N ILE A 133 0.03 -10.61 6.40
CA ILE A 133 0.37 -9.72 7.51
C ILE A 133 -0.43 -8.42 7.41
N THR A 134 -0.42 -7.78 6.24
CA THR A 134 -1.14 -6.51 6.08
C THR A 134 -2.65 -6.73 6.19
N LEU A 135 -3.18 -7.76 5.54
CA LEU A 135 -4.60 -8.10 5.58
C LEU A 135 -5.07 -8.37 7.02
N GLY A 136 -4.31 -9.15 7.77
CA GLY A 136 -4.63 -9.46 9.17
C GLY A 136 -4.66 -8.21 10.06
N ILE A 137 -3.70 -7.30 9.88
CA ILE A 137 -3.69 -6.02 10.60
C ILE A 137 -4.89 -5.15 10.23
N THR A 138 -5.22 -5.04 8.93
CA THR A 138 -6.38 -4.27 8.46
C THR A 138 -7.68 -4.83 9.03
N VAL A 139 -7.88 -6.14 8.98
CA VAL A 139 -9.08 -6.80 9.52
C VAL A 139 -9.16 -6.62 11.04
N PHE A 140 -8.05 -6.78 11.75
CA PHE A 140 -7.99 -6.54 13.19
C PHE A 140 -8.39 -5.10 13.55
N MET A 141 -7.83 -4.11 12.86
CA MET A 141 -8.16 -2.70 13.06
C MET A 141 -9.65 -2.42 12.84
N ILE A 142 -10.24 -2.99 11.79
CA ILE A 142 -11.67 -2.84 11.49
C ILE A 142 -12.51 -3.45 12.60
N ILE A 143 -12.30 -4.73 12.94
CA ILE A 143 -13.11 -5.45 13.94
C ILE A 143 -13.01 -4.75 15.29
N TRP A 144 -11.79 -4.39 15.71
CA TRP A 144 -11.58 -3.67 16.97
C TRP A 144 -12.34 -2.35 17.01
N SER A 145 -12.24 -1.56 15.94
CA SER A 145 -12.97 -0.29 15.84
C SER A 145 -14.47 -0.53 15.92
N MET A 146 -15.00 -1.52 15.21
CA MET A 146 -16.41 -1.86 15.26
C MET A 146 -16.85 -2.22 16.68
N VAL A 147 -16.12 -3.10 17.38
CA VAL A 147 -16.46 -3.49 18.76
C VAL A 147 -16.56 -2.28 19.69
N ILE A 148 -15.55 -1.39 19.66
CA ILE A 148 -15.54 -0.18 20.49
C ILE A 148 -16.70 0.76 20.17
N PHE A 149 -16.98 1.01 18.88
CA PHE A 149 -18.03 1.95 18.48
C PHE A 149 -19.46 1.40 18.61
N PHE A 150 -19.64 0.07 18.62
CA PHE A 150 -20.94 -0.56 18.81
C PHE A 150 -21.30 -0.85 20.28
N GLU A 151 -20.44 -0.47 21.24
CA GLU A 151 -20.63 -0.73 22.69
C GLU A 151 -20.97 -2.21 23.02
N ILE A 152 -20.38 -3.16 22.28
CA ILE A 152 -20.44 -4.60 22.59
C ILE A 152 -19.24 -4.98 23.43
#